data_AF-A0A960JE69-F1
#
_entry.id   AF-A0A960JE69-F1
#
_cell.length_a   1.000
_cell.length_b   1.000
_cell.length_c   1.000
_cell.angle_alpha   90.00
_cell.angle_beta   90.00
_cell.angle_gamma   90.00
#
_symmetry.space_group_name_H-M   'P 1'
#
loop_
_entity.id
_entity.type
_entity.pdbx_description
1 polymer ?
#
loop_
_entity_poly.entity_id
_entity_poly.type
_entity_poly.pdbx_seq_one_letter_code
_entity_poly.pdbx_strand_id
1 'polypeptide(L)'
;MKRRLLTAFITITILMVTTPFALATDYKIKVVVPDGKKSKEADAVLRISKETFEVLIEKEKFEANNKKLAFSDLKTADYSYSKKPVLSTGGAIATAILVGVFVLPFLFMKKKNHWLTVQTEDQFAVMKLDKNNFRAIIAEFETHGVEVKEVFEEDKKDKDKNDKDVKMKTGTSDDDTDSDTR
;
A
#
# COMPACT_ATOMS: atom_id res chain seq x y z
N MET A 1 58.34 -38.70 46.19
CA MET A 1 58.51 -37.42 45.47
C MET A 1 58.19 -37.62 43.99
N LYS A 2 57.70 -36.58 43.30
CA LYS A 2 57.30 -36.49 41.89
C LYS A 2 55.80 -36.74 41.58
N ARG A 3 54.98 -35.81 42.08
CA ARG A 3 53.82 -35.28 41.35
C ARG A 3 54.35 -34.41 40.20
N ARG A 4 53.77 -34.42 39.01
CA ARG A 4 53.45 -33.26 38.13
C ARG A 4 52.99 -33.74 36.74
N LEU A 5 52.09 -32.96 36.15
CA LEU A 5 51.82 -32.80 34.70
C LEU A 5 51.07 -33.94 33.99
N LEU A 6 49.75 -33.79 33.85
CA LEU A 6 49.15 -33.55 32.54
C LEU A 6 47.71 -33.06 32.72
N THR A 7 47.60 -31.78 33.02
CA THR A 7 46.38 -30.98 32.86
C THR A 7 46.53 -30.28 31.52
N ALA A 8 45.65 -30.52 30.55
CA ALA A 8 45.15 -29.52 29.61
C ALA A 8 44.39 -30.15 28.44
N PHE A 9 43.39 -29.39 27.95
CA PHE A 9 42.68 -29.53 26.68
C PHE A 9 41.62 -30.62 26.58
N ILE A 10 40.42 -30.36 27.13
CA ILE A 10 39.16 -30.48 26.38
C ILE A 10 38.22 -29.36 26.86
N THR A 11 38.44 -28.13 26.39
CA THR A 11 37.46 -27.04 26.52
C THR A 11 36.48 -27.20 25.36
N ILE A 12 35.39 -27.95 25.57
CA ILE A 12 34.30 -28.05 24.59
C ILE A 12 33.56 -26.71 24.59
N THR A 13 33.88 -25.91 23.58
CA THR A 13 33.17 -24.68 23.23
C THR A 13 31.77 -25.05 22.74
N ILE A 14 30.80 -25.08 23.65
CA ILE A 14 29.37 -25.13 23.29
C ILE A 14 29.01 -23.73 22.77
N LEU A 15 29.27 -23.49 21.50
CA LEU A 15 28.61 -22.43 20.75
C LEU A 15 27.17 -22.86 20.56
N MET A 16 26.31 -22.55 21.55
CA MET A 16 24.87 -22.56 21.35
C MET A 16 24.57 -21.53 20.26
N VAL A 17 24.39 -22.02 19.04
CA VAL A 17 23.82 -21.22 17.96
C VAL A 17 22.37 -20.98 18.36
N THR A 18 22.12 -19.87 19.06
CA THR A 18 20.75 -19.40 19.30
C THR A 18 20.25 -18.83 17.98
N THR A 19 19.75 -19.68 17.10
CA THR A 19 18.96 -19.21 15.96
C THR A 19 17.74 -18.52 16.52
N PRO A 20 17.56 -17.20 16.31
CA PRO A 20 16.32 -16.57 16.68
C PRO A 20 15.23 -17.23 15.83
N PHE A 21 14.32 -17.97 16.48
CA PHE A 21 13.06 -18.35 15.86
C PHE A 21 12.34 -17.04 15.58
N ALA A 22 12.46 -16.54 14.36
CA ALA A 22 11.68 -15.39 13.91
C ALA A 22 10.21 -15.82 13.96
N LEU A 23 9.50 -15.36 14.98
CA LEU A 23 8.07 -15.58 15.11
C LEU A 23 7.41 -14.84 13.94
N ALA A 24 6.89 -15.59 12.98
CA ALA A 24 6.06 -15.02 11.95
C ALA A 24 4.79 -14.44 12.61
N THR A 25 4.43 -13.23 12.22
CA THR A 25 3.25 -12.54 12.77
C THR A 25 2.13 -12.58 11.74
N ASP A 26 0.96 -13.05 12.17
CA ASP A 26 -0.21 -13.25 11.31
C ASP A 26 -1.23 -12.13 11.55
N TYR A 27 -1.63 -11.45 10.47
CA TYR A 27 -2.64 -10.39 10.49
C TYR A 27 -3.83 -10.76 9.62
N LYS A 28 -5.04 -10.60 10.15
CA LYS A 28 -6.27 -10.75 9.36
C LYS A 28 -6.44 -9.55 8.44
N ILE A 29 -6.59 -9.80 7.15
CA ILE A 29 -6.80 -8.79 6.12
C ILE A 29 -7.87 -9.26 5.13
N LYS A 30 -8.28 -8.38 4.22
CA LYS A 30 -9.01 -8.78 3.02
C LYS A 30 -8.15 -8.49 1.81
N VAL A 31 -8.17 -9.37 0.83
CA VAL A 31 -7.43 -9.19 -0.43
C VAL A 31 -8.42 -9.14 -1.59
N VAL A 32 -8.08 -8.34 -2.60
CA VAL A 32 -8.85 -8.24 -3.84
C VAL A 32 -8.30 -9.25 -4.84
N VAL A 33 -9.11 -10.24 -5.21
CA VAL A 33 -8.71 -11.35 -6.09
C VAL A 33 -9.54 -11.37 -7.38
N PRO A 34 -8.97 -11.87 -8.49
CA PRO A 34 -9.72 -12.11 -9.72
C PRO A 34 -10.75 -13.22 -9.55
N ASP A 35 -11.94 -13.01 -10.10
CA ASP A 35 -12.96 -14.04 -10.32
C ASP A 35 -13.51 -13.86 -11.74
N GLY A 36 -12.76 -14.37 -12.73
CA GLY A 36 -13.06 -14.19 -14.15
C GLY A 36 -12.90 -12.74 -14.61
N LYS A 37 -13.99 -12.11 -15.07
CA LYS A 37 -14.01 -10.71 -15.54
C LYS A 37 -14.25 -9.69 -14.42
N LYS A 38 -14.39 -10.14 -13.18
CA LYS A 38 -14.71 -9.30 -12.02
C LYS A 38 -13.68 -9.53 -10.93
N SER A 39 -13.59 -8.61 -10.00
CA SER A 39 -12.85 -8.80 -8.76
C SER A 39 -13.80 -9.08 -7.59
N LYS A 40 -13.31 -9.80 -6.58
CA LYS A 40 -13.98 -9.99 -5.30
C LYS A 40 -13.03 -9.73 -4.15
N GLU A 41 -13.57 -9.23 -3.03
CA GLU A 41 -12.85 -9.25 -1.76
C GLU A 41 -12.93 -10.66 -1.17
N ALA A 42 -11.81 -11.20 -0.71
CA ALA A 42 -11.72 -12.46 0.01
C ALA A 42 -10.98 -12.26 1.34
N ASP A 43 -11.38 -13.01 2.37
CA ASP A 43 -10.67 -13.03 3.65
C ASP A 43 -9.31 -13.73 3.49
N ALA A 44 -8.28 -13.16 4.10
CA ALA A 44 -6.91 -13.65 4.01
C ALA A 44 -6.12 -13.36 5.29
N VAL A 45 -5.04 -14.10 5.46
CA VAL A 45 -4.02 -13.88 6.49
C VAL A 45 -2.76 -13.36 5.82
N LEU A 46 -2.31 -12.19 6.26
CA LEU A 46 -0.98 -11.66 5.95
C LEU A 46 -0.01 -12.18 7.00
N ARG A 47 0.87 -13.09 6.60
CA ARG A 47 1.94 -13.62 7.44
C ARG A 47 3.23 -12.90 7.13
N ILE A 48 3.75 -12.14 8.08
CA ILE A 48 5.02 -11.42 7.96
C ILE A 48 6.11 -12.23 8.65
N SER A 49 7.19 -12.51 7.91
CA SER A 49 8.41 -13.12 8.41
C SER A 49 9.59 -12.17 8.18
N LYS A 50 10.79 -12.52 8.64
CA LYS A 50 11.97 -11.65 8.59
C LYS A 50 12.37 -11.16 7.19
N GLU A 51 12.14 -11.94 6.14
CA GLU A 51 12.62 -11.62 4.79
C GLU A 51 11.48 -11.60 3.76
N THR A 52 10.34 -12.17 4.12
CA THR A 52 9.22 -12.40 3.21
C THR A 52 7.91 -12.14 3.91
N PHE A 53 6.89 -11.79 3.13
CA PHE A 53 5.51 -11.83 3.56
C PHE A 53 4.68 -12.73 2.64
N GLU A 54 3.69 -13.38 3.24
CA GLU A 54 2.77 -14.30 2.55
C GLU A 54 1.34 -13.79 2.69
N VAL A 55 0.61 -13.76 1.58
CA VAL A 55 -0.83 -13.49 1.55
C VAL A 55 -1.53 -14.82 1.33
N LEU A 56 -2.12 -15.35 2.40
CA LEU A 56 -2.78 -16.65 2.43
C LEU A 56 -4.30 -16.44 2.42
N ILE A 57 -4.95 -16.76 1.31
CA ILE A 57 -6.39 -16.61 1.14
C ILE A 57 -7.09 -17.82 1.77
N GLU A 58 -8.05 -17.57 2.67
CA GLU A 58 -8.71 -18.64 3.44
C GLU A 58 -9.67 -19.49 2.59
N LYS A 59 -10.07 -18.98 1.42
CA LYS A 59 -11.06 -19.63 0.56
C LYS A 59 -10.39 -20.50 -0.49
N GLU A 60 -10.65 -21.81 -0.43
CA GLU A 60 -10.10 -22.85 -1.32
C GLU A 60 -10.14 -22.48 -2.82
N LYS A 61 -11.26 -21.93 -3.30
CA LYS A 61 -11.42 -21.49 -4.70
C LYS A 61 -10.31 -20.50 -5.16
N PHE A 62 -9.74 -19.74 -4.23
CA PHE A 62 -8.78 -18.69 -4.51
C PHE A 62 -7.36 -19.01 -4.05
N GLU A 63 -7.07 -20.21 -3.52
CA GLU A 63 -5.73 -20.60 -3.04
C GLU A 63 -4.63 -20.46 -4.10
N ALA A 64 -4.96 -20.64 -5.37
CA ALA A 64 -4.04 -20.41 -6.48
C ALA A 64 -3.55 -18.95 -6.59
N ASN A 65 -4.20 -18.02 -5.89
CA ASN A 65 -3.80 -16.61 -5.81
C ASN A 65 -3.01 -16.30 -4.53
N ASN A 66 -2.66 -17.30 -3.71
CA ASN A 66 -1.76 -17.11 -2.58
C ASN A 66 -0.43 -16.59 -3.09
N LYS A 67 0.13 -15.60 -2.39
CA LYS A 67 1.38 -14.95 -2.81
C LYS A 67 2.41 -15.07 -1.71
N LYS A 68 3.64 -15.32 -2.10
CA LYS A 68 4.81 -15.22 -1.24
C LYS A 68 5.77 -14.26 -1.92
N LEU A 69 6.08 -13.16 -1.23
CA LEU A 69 6.86 -12.06 -1.76
C LEU A 69 8.00 -11.75 -0.80
N ALA A 70 9.21 -11.55 -1.33
CA ALA A 70 10.33 -11.03 -0.55
C ALA A 70 10.24 -9.52 -0.44
N PHE A 71 10.63 -8.98 0.72
CA PHE A 71 10.66 -7.52 0.91
C PHE A 71 11.67 -6.84 -0.03
N SER A 72 12.76 -7.53 -0.37
CA SER A 72 13.78 -7.07 -1.32
C SER A 72 13.25 -6.84 -2.73
N ASP A 73 12.15 -7.53 -3.10
CA ASP A 73 11.65 -7.53 -4.48
C ASP A 73 10.52 -6.50 -4.69
N LEU A 74 10.13 -5.80 -3.61
CA LEU A 74 9.11 -4.76 -3.65
C LEU A 74 9.65 -3.52 -4.37
N LYS A 75 8.99 -3.15 -5.47
CA LYS A 75 9.23 -1.88 -6.18
C LYS A 75 8.48 -0.74 -5.50
N THR A 76 7.24 -0.98 -5.08
CA THR A 76 6.42 0.01 -4.37
C THR A 76 5.54 -0.64 -3.31
N ALA A 77 5.30 0.11 -2.23
CA ALA A 77 4.29 -0.17 -1.23
C ALA A 77 3.52 1.14 -0.99
N ASP A 78 2.29 1.22 -1.48
CA ASP A 78 1.45 2.40 -1.40
C ASP A 78 0.32 2.16 -0.40
N TYR A 79 0.27 2.96 0.65
CA TYR A 79 -0.82 2.99 1.61
C TYR A 79 -1.80 4.11 1.27
N SER A 80 -3.10 3.84 1.27
CA SER A 80 -4.13 4.87 1.05
C SER A 80 -5.33 4.71 1.97
N TYR A 81 -5.88 5.83 2.44
CA TYR A 81 -7.14 5.85 3.19
C TYR A 81 -8.28 6.47 2.36
N SER A 82 -8.92 5.61 1.56
CA SER A 82 -9.77 6.03 0.45
C SER A 82 -10.94 5.07 0.23
N LYS A 83 -11.90 5.47 -0.61
CA LYS A 83 -13.00 4.58 -0.99
C LYS A 83 -12.51 3.44 -1.88
N LYS A 84 -11.52 3.69 -2.74
CA LYS A 84 -10.93 2.73 -3.69
C LYS A 84 -9.42 2.66 -3.47
N PRO A 85 -8.76 1.53 -3.74
CA PRO A 85 -7.31 1.47 -3.71
C PRO A 85 -6.71 2.49 -4.69
N VAL A 86 -5.73 3.26 -4.24
CA VAL A 86 -5.01 4.25 -5.06
C VAL A 86 -3.56 3.78 -5.22
N LEU A 87 -2.98 3.99 -6.40
CA LEU A 87 -1.57 3.72 -6.68
C LEU A 87 -0.87 5.05 -6.95
N SER A 88 0.32 5.22 -6.38
CA SER A 88 1.15 6.43 -6.53
C SER A 88 1.72 6.57 -7.95
N THR A 89 1.62 5.53 -8.77
CA THR A 89 2.14 5.47 -10.14
C THR A 89 1.35 6.40 -11.09
N GLY A 90 1.63 7.69 -11.00
CA GLY A 90 1.48 8.72 -12.02
C GLY A 90 0.13 8.79 -12.74
N GLY A 91 -0.88 9.40 -12.11
CA GLY A 91 -1.89 10.29 -12.73
C GLY A 91 -2.89 9.76 -13.77
N ALA A 92 -2.61 8.67 -14.50
CA ALA A 92 -3.46 8.17 -15.58
C ALA A 92 -3.30 6.67 -15.87
N ILE A 93 -2.26 6.01 -15.33
CA ILE A 93 -1.85 4.65 -15.73
C ILE A 93 -2.25 3.59 -14.68
N ALA A 94 -2.50 3.99 -13.44
CA ALA A 94 -3.00 3.09 -12.39
C ALA A 94 -4.37 2.48 -12.76
N THR A 95 -5.23 3.24 -13.44
CA THR A 95 -6.44 2.70 -14.03
C THR A 95 -6.09 1.72 -15.15
N ALA A 96 -5.18 2.01 -16.08
CA ALA A 96 -4.86 1.13 -17.21
C ALA A 96 -4.35 -0.28 -16.80
N ILE A 97 -3.49 -0.38 -15.78
CA ILE A 97 -2.98 -1.69 -15.28
C ILE A 97 -4.08 -2.46 -14.53
N LEU A 98 -5.01 -1.76 -13.86
CA LEU A 98 -6.26 -2.34 -13.38
C LEU A 98 -7.25 -2.65 -14.51
N VAL A 99 -7.27 -1.89 -15.60
CA VAL A 99 -8.30 -1.89 -16.65
C VAL A 99 -8.08 -2.99 -17.70
N GLY A 100 -6.89 -3.60 -17.78
CA GLY A 100 -6.65 -4.72 -18.70
C GLY A 100 -7.48 -5.98 -18.42
N VAL A 101 -7.76 -6.29 -17.14
CA VAL A 101 -8.51 -7.50 -16.72
C VAL A 101 -9.41 -7.27 -15.47
N PHE A 102 -9.22 -6.19 -14.71
CA PHE A 102 -9.84 -5.96 -13.41
C PHE A 102 -10.66 -4.67 -13.35
N VAL A 103 -11.87 -4.69 -13.94
CA VAL A 103 -12.87 -3.66 -13.65
C VAL A 103 -13.35 -3.88 -12.22
N LEU A 104 -12.67 -3.27 -11.26
CA LEU A 104 -13.05 -3.30 -9.85
C LEU A 104 -14.42 -2.62 -9.70
N PRO A 105 -15.48 -3.31 -9.24
CA PRO A 105 -16.82 -2.72 -9.05
C PRO A 105 -16.86 -1.83 -7.79
N PHE A 106 -15.78 -1.12 -7.48
CA PHE A 106 -15.64 -0.27 -6.31
C PHE A 106 -16.31 1.11 -6.45
N LEU A 107 -17.13 1.31 -7.49
CA LEU A 107 -17.82 2.59 -7.73
C LEU A 107 -18.83 2.99 -6.65
N PHE A 108 -19.21 2.09 -5.73
CA PHE A 108 -20.27 2.37 -4.73
C PHE A 108 -19.88 2.08 -3.27
N MET A 109 -18.59 1.99 -2.93
CA MET A 109 -18.21 1.88 -1.52
C MET A 109 -18.45 3.22 -0.79
N LYS A 110 -19.38 3.20 0.18
CA LYS A 110 -19.74 4.39 0.97
C LYS A 110 -18.67 4.77 2.00
N LYS A 111 -17.88 3.80 2.48
CA LYS A 111 -16.92 3.95 3.58
C LYS A 111 -15.48 3.93 3.06
N LYS A 112 -14.62 4.79 3.62
CA LYS A 112 -13.16 4.74 3.41
C LYS A 112 -12.58 3.53 4.13
N ASN A 113 -11.60 2.87 3.51
CA ASN A 113 -10.87 1.75 4.09
C ASN A 113 -9.37 2.03 4.01
N HIS A 114 -8.61 1.33 4.85
CA HIS A 114 -7.15 1.30 4.77
C HIS A 114 -6.75 0.33 3.68
N TRP A 115 -6.20 0.84 2.59
CA TRP A 115 -5.68 0.04 1.49
C TRP A 115 -4.16 0.04 1.56
N LEU A 116 -3.56 -1.10 1.30
CA LEU A 116 -2.14 -1.26 1.07
C LEU A 116 -1.98 -2.01 -0.23
N THR A 117 -1.35 -1.36 -1.20
CA THR A 117 -1.00 -2.02 -2.46
C THR A 117 0.50 -2.20 -2.52
N VAL A 118 0.91 -3.44 -2.78
CA VAL A 118 2.32 -3.80 -2.96
C VAL A 118 2.52 -4.25 -4.40
N GLN A 119 3.62 -3.84 -4.99
CA GLN A 119 3.98 -4.18 -6.36
C GLN A 119 5.44 -4.63 -6.42
N THR A 120 5.66 -5.77 -7.07
CA THR A 120 6.97 -6.24 -7.51
C THR A 120 7.11 -6.08 -9.03
N GLU A 121 8.14 -6.68 -9.61
CA GLU A 121 8.30 -6.77 -11.06
C GLU A 121 7.12 -7.48 -11.74
N ASP A 122 6.78 -8.67 -11.25
CA ASP A 122 5.85 -9.57 -11.92
C ASP A 122 4.50 -9.69 -11.20
N GLN A 123 4.43 -9.22 -9.95
CA GLN A 123 3.28 -9.45 -9.09
C GLN A 123 2.78 -8.15 -8.45
N PHE A 124 1.47 -8.11 -8.19
CA PHE A 124 0.83 -7.03 -7.44
C PHE A 124 -0.14 -7.62 -6.43
N ALA A 125 -0.30 -7.02 -5.25
CA ALA A 125 -1.34 -7.42 -4.30
C ALA A 125 -2.02 -6.20 -3.71
N VAL A 126 -3.36 -6.19 -3.75
CA VAL A 126 -4.18 -5.12 -3.19
C VAL A 126 -4.87 -5.64 -1.94
N MET A 127 -4.47 -5.10 -0.80
CA MET A 127 -4.92 -5.53 0.51
C MET A 127 -5.74 -4.43 1.16
N LYS A 128 -6.81 -4.83 1.81
CA LYS A 128 -7.66 -4.01 2.67
C LYS A 128 -7.34 -4.39 4.11
N LEU A 129 -6.73 -3.46 4.81
CA LEU A 129 -6.26 -3.61 6.19
C LEU A 129 -7.40 -3.31 7.17
N ASP A 130 -7.36 -3.94 8.33
CA ASP A 130 -8.28 -3.64 9.43
C ASP A 130 -7.85 -2.33 10.11
N LYS A 131 -8.82 -1.60 10.64
CA LYS A 131 -8.58 -0.42 11.48
C LYS A 131 -7.72 -0.72 12.71
N ASN A 132 -7.76 -1.96 13.19
CA ASN A 132 -7.03 -2.36 14.38
C ASN A 132 -5.57 -2.75 14.10
N ASN A 133 -5.23 -3.13 12.87
CA ASN A 133 -3.91 -3.68 12.54
C ASN A 133 -3.12 -2.90 11.47
N PHE A 134 -3.74 -1.96 10.74
CA PHE A 134 -3.05 -1.27 9.65
C PHE A 134 -1.73 -0.62 10.07
N ARG A 135 -1.68 -0.01 11.27
CA ARG A 135 -0.46 0.63 11.78
C ARG A 135 0.66 -0.37 12.04
N ALA A 136 0.32 -1.53 12.61
CA ALA A 136 1.29 -2.58 12.86
C ALA A 136 1.84 -3.12 11.55
N ILE A 137 0.97 -3.36 10.56
CA ILE A 137 1.38 -3.85 9.24
C ILE A 137 2.30 -2.83 8.54
N ILE A 138 1.98 -1.54 8.57
CA ILE A 138 2.84 -0.50 7.97
C ILE A 138 4.20 -0.47 8.65
N ALA A 139 4.22 -0.44 9.99
CA ALA A 139 5.47 -0.43 10.76
C ALA A 139 6.33 -1.68 10.51
N GLU A 140 5.71 -2.86 10.34
CA GLU A 140 6.43 -4.07 9.95
C GLU A 140 7.09 -3.92 8.58
N PHE A 141 6.38 -3.41 7.57
CA PHE A 141 6.97 -3.18 6.24
C PHE A 141 8.15 -2.19 6.30
N GLU A 142 8.01 -1.10 7.05
CA GLU A 142 9.09 -0.12 7.26
C GLU A 142 10.29 -0.71 8.00
N THR A 143 10.06 -1.55 9.01
CA THR A 143 11.12 -2.24 9.77
C THR A 143 11.92 -3.20 8.88
N HIS A 144 11.29 -3.72 7.82
CA HIS A 144 11.93 -4.56 6.81
C HIS A 144 12.57 -3.77 5.65
N GLY A 145 12.70 -2.44 5.79
CA GLY A 145 13.38 -1.58 4.83
C GLY A 145 12.54 -1.15 3.64
N VAL A 146 11.21 -1.36 3.69
CA VAL A 146 10.29 -0.94 2.62
C VAL A 146 9.72 0.43 2.96
N GLU A 147 9.95 1.41 2.08
CA GLU A 147 9.32 2.74 2.21
C GLU A 147 7.83 2.65 1.81
N VAL A 148 6.94 2.82 2.79
CA VAL A 148 5.50 2.83 2.55
C VAL A 148 5.05 4.26 2.25
N LYS A 149 4.60 4.51 1.02
CA LYS A 149 4.16 5.84 0.58
C LYS A 149 2.70 6.06 0.91
N GLU A 150 2.39 7.11 1.65
CA GLU A 150 1.01 7.52 1.90
C GLU A 150 0.46 8.28 0.68
N VAL A 151 -0.58 7.72 0.06
CA VAL A 151 -1.25 8.29 -1.11
C VAL A 151 -2.64 8.79 -0.70
N PHE A 152 -2.86 10.08 -0.88
CA PHE A 152 -4.14 10.74 -0.61
C PHE A 152 -4.91 10.94 -1.92
N GLU A 153 -6.20 10.63 -1.94
CA GLU A 153 -7.08 11.12 -3.00
C GLU A 153 -7.17 12.64 -2.83
N GLU A 154 -6.57 13.41 -3.74
CA GLU A 154 -6.83 14.85 -3.83
C GLU A 154 -8.33 15.05 -4.07
N ASP A 155 -9.05 15.46 -3.02
CA ASP A 155 -10.46 15.82 -3.13
C ASP A 155 -10.57 17.00 -4.10
N LYS A 156 -11.02 16.74 -5.34
CA LYS A 156 -11.37 17.77 -6.34
C LYS A 156 -12.62 18.57 -5.93
N LYS A 157 -12.60 19.16 -4.75
CA LYS A 157 -13.54 20.19 -4.31
C LYS A 157 -12.73 21.46 -4.05
N ASP A 158 -13.20 22.56 -4.60
CA ASP A 158 -12.80 23.96 -4.31
C ASP A 158 -12.04 24.71 -5.42
N LYS A 159 -12.22 24.36 -6.70
CA LYS A 159 -11.85 25.26 -7.83
C LYS A 159 -13.01 25.90 -8.60
N ASP A 160 -14.26 25.70 -8.20
CA ASP A 160 -15.44 26.22 -8.96
C ASP A 160 -16.24 27.32 -8.26
N LYS A 161 -15.82 27.79 -7.07
CA LYS A 161 -16.55 28.84 -6.34
C LYS A 161 -15.91 30.22 -6.34
N ASN A 162 -14.68 30.38 -6.83
CA ASN A 162 -14.00 31.69 -6.77
C ASN A 162 -14.09 32.51 -8.08
N ASP A 163 -14.69 31.96 -9.15
CA ASP A 163 -14.71 32.61 -10.47
C ASP A 163 -16.02 33.35 -10.78
N LYS A 164 -17.01 33.34 -9.86
CA LYS A 164 -18.27 34.08 -10.04
C LYS A 164 -18.31 35.44 -9.33
N ASP A 165 -17.44 35.71 -8.36
CA ASP A 165 -17.45 36.97 -7.61
C ASP A 165 -16.54 38.06 -8.19
N VAL A 166 -15.71 37.77 -9.21
CA VAL A 166 -14.83 38.77 -9.84
C VAL A 166 -15.51 39.48 -11.03
N LYS A 167 -16.59 38.91 -11.61
CA LYS A 167 -17.20 39.45 -12.84
C LYS A 167 -18.26 40.56 -12.63
N MET A 168 -18.39 41.15 -11.44
CA MET A 168 -19.33 42.27 -11.20
C MET A 168 -18.67 43.60 -10.84
N LYS A 169 -17.34 43.73 -10.87
CA LYS A 169 -16.68 44.97 -10.37
C LYS A 169 -15.91 45.83 -11.36
N THR A 170 -15.92 45.51 -12.66
CA THR A 170 -15.26 46.35 -13.68
C THR A 170 -16.19 46.60 -14.87
N GLY A 171 -17.31 47.26 -14.60
CA GLY A 171 -18.04 48.02 -15.61
C GLY A 171 -17.56 49.46 -15.54
N THR A 172 -16.43 49.72 -16.19
CA THR A 172 -15.83 51.05 -16.40
C THR A 172 -16.82 51.93 -17.16
N SER A 173 -17.04 53.12 -16.61
CA SER A 173 -17.72 54.25 -17.24
C SER A 173 -16.83 54.78 -18.36
N ASP A 174 -17.27 54.62 -19.60
CA ASP A 174 -16.69 55.33 -20.74
C ASP A 174 -17.40 56.67 -20.90
N ASP A 175 -16.60 57.71 -20.71
CA ASP A 175 -16.88 59.15 -20.78
C ASP A 175 -16.86 59.56 -22.26
N ASP A 176 -18.02 59.84 -22.86
CA ASP A 176 -18.11 60.32 -24.24
C ASP A 176 -17.71 61.81 -24.29
N THR A 177 -16.46 62.06 -24.68
CA THR A 177 -15.98 63.38 -25.10
C THR A 177 -15.37 63.27 -26.49
N ASP A 178 -16.07 63.78 -27.51
CA ASP A 178 -15.44 64.31 -28.74
C ASP A 178 -16.50 65.15 -29.47
N SER A 179 -16.45 66.48 -29.42
CA SER A 179 -15.49 67.42 -30.01
C SER A 179 -15.75 67.68 -31.49
N ASP A 180 -16.08 68.96 -31.74
CA ASP A 180 -16.25 69.63 -33.04
C ASP A 180 -15.15 69.28 -34.05
N THR A 181 -15.50 69.14 -35.33
CA THR A 181 -14.88 69.97 -36.39
C THR A 181 -15.57 69.85 -37.75
N ARG A 182 -16.01 71.03 -38.24
CA ARG A 182 -16.19 71.52 -39.62
C ARG A 182 -17.33 71.00 -40.50
#